data_AF-A0A8B6FKV6-F1
#
_entry.id   AF-A0A8B6FKV6-F1
#
_cell.length_a   1.000
_cell.length_b   1.000
_cell.length_c   1.000
_cell.angle_alpha   90.00
_cell.angle_beta   90.00
_cell.angle_gamma   90.00
#
_symmetry.space_group_name_H-M   'P 1'
#
loop_
_entity.id
_entity.type
_entity.pdbx_description
1 polymer ?
#
loop_
_entity_poly.entity_id
_entity_poly.type
_entity_poly.pdbx_seq_one_letter_code
_entity_poly.pdbx_strand_id
1 'polypeptide(L)'
;MWKASPRCVSGAAVSKLLQCTLSDKPCNDYDFCEWLWTETKDTRMKALNTNFVQGVKDGMLHPTSFGAYIVQDAVYCQKAQESLSVAAKRDKMGPLKIFLEHESTDYKSYYEDLFDKWHIRDGKAIELGKECQEYVDIVADVASNDDAYYMLVALIPCGRLWPWLGQQLIAAK
;
A
#
# COMPACT_ATOMS: atom_id res chain seq x y z
N MET A 1 21.62 34.89 22.97
CA MET A 1 21.07 33.58 23.40
C MET A 1 19.67 33.52 22.83
N TRP A 2 19.40 32.63 21.87
CA TRP A 2 18.12 32.03 21.44
C TRP A 2 18.45 31.25 20.15
N LYS A 3 18.23 29.93 20.19
CA LYS A 3 18.64 28.98 19.14
C LYS A 3 17.62 28.98 18.00
N ALA A 4 18.12 29.04 16.76
CA ALA A 4 17.35 28.80 15.56
C ALA A 4 17.08 27.30 15.40
N SER A 5 15.82 26.93 15.19
CA SER A 5 15.42 25.64 14.63
C SER A 5 14.98 25.88 13.18
N PRO A 6 15.70 25.35 12.17
CA PRO A 6 15.21 25.31 10.80
C PRO A 6 14.64 23.90 10.51
N ARG A 7 13.32 23.79 10.30
CA ARG A 7 12.63 23.82 8.98
C ARG A 7 12.85 22.57 8.13
N CYS A 8 11.76 21.85 7.85
CA CYS A 8 11.16 21.66 6.51
C CYS A 8 10.51 20.28 6.35
N VAL A 9 9.22 20.28 6.04
CA VAL A 9 8.48 19.14 5.48
C VAL A 9 8.49 19.32 3.96
N SER A 10 9.11 18.41 3.22
CA SER A 10 8.87 18.26 1.77
C SER A 10 9.39 16.89 1.30
N GLY A 11 8.54 16.10 0.63
CA GLY A 11 8.90 15.06 -0.37
C GLY A 11 9.85 13.91 0.02
N ALA A 12 10.46 13.90 1.20
CA ALA A 12 11.60 13.04 1.51
C ALA A 12 11.24 11.65 2.07
N ALA A 13 9.99 11.42 2.47
CA ALA A 13 9.62 10.19 3.17
C ALA A 13 9.82 8.93 2.30
N VAL A 14 9.60 9.04 0.99
CA VAL A 14 9.81 7.93 0.04
C VAL A 14 11.30 7.78 -0.31
N SER A 15 12.02 8.88 -0.53
CA SER A 15 13.47 8.84 -0.83
C SER A 15 14.32 8.31 0.33
N LYS A 16 13.88 8.50 1.59
CA LYS A 16 14.61 8.01 2.76
C LYS A 16 14.48 6.50 2.97
N LEU A 17 13.41 5.88 2.49
CA LEU A 17 13.25 4.41 2.50
C LEU A 17 14.24 3.73 1.53
N LEU A 18 14.65 4.42 0.46
CA LEU A 18 15.59 3.94 -0.56
C LEU A 18 17.07 4.13 -0.18
N GLN A 19 17.37 4.78 0.95
CA GLN A 19 18.75 5.07 1.40
C GLN A 19 19.23 4.22 2.58
N CYS A 20 18.41 3.32 3.12
CA CYS A 20 18.86 2.37 4.12
C CYS A 20 19.75 1.31 3.47
N THR A 21 21.06 1.48 3.57
CA THR A 21 22.02 0.43 3.22
C THR A 21 21.84 -0.75 4.18
N LEU A 22 21.82 -1.97 3.63
CA LEU A 22 21.74 -3.28 4.33
C LEU A 22 22.75 -3.49 5.48
N SER A 23 23.67 -2.55 5.71
CA SER A 23 24.67 -2.58 6.78
C SER A 23 24.14 -2.11 8.14
N ASP A 24 23.03 -1.40 8.18
CA ASP A 24 22.39 -1.04 9.45
C ASP A 24 21.52 -2.22 9.87
N LYS A 25 22.05 -3.09 10.76
CA LYS A 25 21.17 -3.93 11.59
C LYS A 25 20.09 -3.00 12.15
N PRO A 26 18.79 -3.36 12.10
CA PRO A 26 17.79 -2.59 12.83
C PRO A 26 18.32 -2.41 14.25
N CYS A 27 18.44 -1.16 14.73
CA CYS A 27 19.04 -0.85 16.03
C CYS A 27 18.20 -1.39 17.22
N ASN A 28 17.22 -2.23 16.96
CA ASN A 28 16.28 -2.84 17.89
C ASN A 28 16.22 -4.35 17.66
N ASP A 29 15.75 -5.10 18.66
CA ASP A 29 15.53 -6.57 18.64
C ASP A 29 14.46 -7.07 17.63
N TYR A 30 14.05 -6.23 16.68
CA TYR A 30 13.00 -6.52 15.70
C TYR A 30 13.58 -7.09 14.40
N ASP A 31 12.84 -7.98 13.75
CA ASP A 31 13.10 -8.31 12.34
C ASP A 31 12.79 -7.12 11.41
N PHE A 32 13.24 -7.20 10.16
CA PHE A 32 13.11 -6.10 9.19
C PHE A 32 11.66 -5.66 8.98
N CYS A 33 10.71 -6.59 8.95
CA CYS A 33 9.30 -6.31 8.75
C CYS A 33 8.69 -5.61 9.97
N GLU A 34 9.05 -6.05 11.18
CA GLU A 34 8.64 -5.42 12.44
C GLU A 34 9.28 -4.03 12.61
N TRP A 35 10.50 -3.84 12.16
CA TRP A 35 11.14 -2.52 12.13
C TRP A 35 10.38 -1.57 11.20
N LEU A 36 10.16 -1.93 9.93
CA LEU A 36 9.37 -1.13 8.98
C LEU A 36 7.96 -0.81 9.51
N TRP A 37 7.33 -1.79 10.15
CA TRP A 37 6.05 -1.59 10.80
C TRP A 37 6.18 -0.60 11.97
N THR A 38 7.17 -0.73 12.83
CA THR A 38 7.34 0.19 13.97
C THR A 38 7.56 1.63 13.49
N GLU A 39 8.40 1.84 12.48
CA GLU A 39 8.71 3.16 11.92
C GLU A 39 7.50 3.86 11.28
N THR A 40 6.51 3.10 10.82
CA THR A 40 5.30 3.65 10.17
C THR A 40 4.15 3.92 11.15
N LYS A 41 4.39 3.83 12.47
CA LYS A 41 3.35 4.03 13.51
C LYS A 41 2.56 5.33 13.34
N ASP A 42 3.23 6.47 13.16
CA ASP A 42 2.55 7.76 13.05
C ASP A 42 1.66 7.85 11.82
N THR A 43 2.12 7.31 10.68
CA THR A 43 1.34 7.23 9.44
C THR A 43 0.12 6.33 9.62
N ARG A 44 0.27 5.17 10.29
CA ARG A 44 -0.87 4.30 10.58
C ARG A 44 -1.88 4.93 11.51
N MET A 45 -1.43 5.66 12.53
CA MET A 45 -2.33 6.39 13.43
C MET A 45 -3.07 7.48 12.67
N LYS A 46 -2.43 8.17 11.71
CA LYS A 46 -3.13 9.11 10.83
C LYS A 46 -4.19 8.41 9.97
N ALA A 47 -3.86 7.27 9.36
CA ALA A 47 -4.81 6.47 8.58
C ALA A 47 -6.03 6.05 9.42
N LEU A 48 -5.80 5.53 10.63
CA LEU A 48 -6.84 5.14 11.57
C LEU A 48 -7.79 6.31 11.90
N ASN A 49 -7.25 7.52 12.08
CA ASN A 49 -8.02 8.70 12.47
C ASN A 49 -8.59 9.47 11.27
N THR A 50 -8.54 8.93 10.05
CA THR A 50 -9.21 9.56 8.91
C THR A 50 -10.73 9.54 9.08
N ASN A 51 -11.41 10.54 8.49
CA ASN A 51 -12.88 10.57 8.42
C ASN A 51 -13.44 9.32 7.73
N PHE A 52 -12.69 8.73 6.78
CA PHE A 52 -13.10 7.50 6.13
C PHE A 52 -13.17 6.34 7.13
N VAL A 53 -12.07 6.04 7.84
CA VAL A 53 -12.00 4.91 8.76
C VAL A 53 -12.92 5.10 9.98
N GLN A 54 -12.96 6.30 10.56
CA GLN A 54 -13.88 6.59 11.66
C GLN A 54 -15.35 6.60 11.21
N GLY A 55 -15.63 7.07 9.99
CA GLY A 55 -16.96 6.96 9.39
C GLY A 55 -17.40 5.51 9.21
N VAL A 56 -16.51 4.61 8.78
CA VAL A 56 -16.79 3.16 8.69
C VAL A 56 -17.07 2.59 10.08
N LYS A 57 -16.24 2.94 11.07
CA LYS A 57 -16.37 2.48 12.46
C LYS A 57 -17.76 2.81 13.05
N ASP A 58 -18.20 4.05 12.89
CA ASP A 58 -19.40 4.56 13.55
C ASP A 58 -20.66 4.39 12.68
N GLY A 59 -20.52 3.83 11.47
CA GLY A 59 -21.63 3.65 10.52
C GLY A 59 -22.13 4.96 9.89
N MET A 60 -21.31 6.01 9.93
CA MET A 60 -21.67 7.37 9.50
C MET A 60 -20.92 7.83 8.23
N LEU A 61 -20.12 6.95 7.62
CA LEU A 61 -19.44 7.27 6.36
C LEU A 61 -20.48 7.57 5.26
N HIS A 62 -20.31 8.70 4.58
CA HIS A 62 -21.18 9.07 3.48
C HIS A 62 -21.10 8.00 2.36
N PRO A 63 -22.23 7.47 1.86
CA PRO A 63 -22.23 6.39 0.87
C PRO A 63 -21.45 6.70 -0.40
N THR A 64 -21.49 7.95 -0.87
CA THR A 64 -20.69 8.39 -2.04
C THR A 64 -19.19 8.35 -1.77
N SER A 65 -18.74 8.63 -0.54
CA SER A 65 -17.32 8.53 -0.18
C SER A 65 -16.87 7.07 -0.14
N PHE A 66 -17.71 6.18 0.38
CA PHE A 66 -17.46 4.74 0.33
C PHE A 66 -17.40 4.23 -1.12
N GLY A 67 -18.39 4.56 -1.94
CA GLY A 67 -18.44 4.13 -3.35
C GLY A 67 -17.27 4.67 -4.17
N ALA A 68 -16.94 5.96 -4.02
CA ALA A 68 -15.79 6.56 -4.71
C ALA A 68 -14.46 5.93 -4.29
N TYR A 69 -14.33 5.51 -3.03
CA TYR A 69 -13.17 4.76 -2.56
C TYR A 69 -13.11 3.38 -3.22
N ILE A 70 -14.19 2.59 -3.14
CA ILE A 70 -14.17 1.20 -3.61
C ILE A 70 -13.95 1.10 -5.12
N VAL A 71 -14.50 2.03 -5.92
CA VAL A 71 -14.25 2.06 -7.36
C VAL A 71 -12.76 2.29 -7.66
N GLN A 72 -12.09 3.19 -6.93
CA GLN A 72 -10.66 3.41 -7.08
C GLN A 72 -9.84 2.22 -6.56
N ASP A 73 -10.23 1.63 -5.44
CA ASP A 73 -9.57 0.47 -4.83
C ASP A 73 -9.60 -0.74 -5.77
N ALA A 74 -10.72 -0.97 -6.45
CA ALA A 74 -10.85 -2.02 -7.46
C ALA A 74 -9.85 -1.84 -8.62
N VAL A 75 -9.69 -0.61 -9.11
CA VAL A 75 -8.72 -0.29 -10.17
C VAL A 75 -7.28 -0.37 -9.64
N TYR A 76 -7.03 0.06 -8.40
CA TYR A 76 -5.75 -0.15 -7.74
C TYR A 76 -5.40 -1.65 -7.68
N CYS A 77 -6.33 -2.52 -7.29
CA CYS A 77 -6.10 -3.96 -7.25
C CYS A 77 -5.78 -4.55 -8.63
N GLN A 78 -6.44 -4.07 -9.68
CA GLN A 78 -6.08 -4.41 -11.07
C GLN A 78 -4.65 -3.98 -11.40
N LYS A 79 -4.26 -2.76 -11.05
CA LYS A 79 -2.91 -2.23 -11.32
C LYS A 79 -1.81 -2.88 -10.49
N ALA A 80 -2.10 -3.23 -9.24
CA ALA A 80 -1.22 -4.00 -8.37
C ALA A 80 -1.00 -5.40 -8.95
N GLN A 81 -2.04 -6.05 -9.47
CA GLN A 81 -1.92 -7.32 -10.19
C GLN A 81 -1.00 -7.20 -11.42
N GLU A 82 -1.20 -6.19 -12.26
CA GLU A 82 -0.35 -5.93 -13.43
C GLU A 82 1.12 -5.80 -13.01
N SER A 83 1.39 -5.05 -11.93
CA SER A 83 2.73 -4.83 -11.37
C SER A 83 3.36 -6.12 -10.82
N LEU A 84 2.59 -6.93 -10.09
CA LEU A 84 3.01 -8.27 -9.64
C LEU A 84 3.40 -9.17 -10.82
N SER A 85 2.61 -9.16 -11.90
CA SER A 85 2.89 -9.93 -13.11
C SER A 85 4.15 -9.44 -13.84
N VAL A 86 4.40 -8.13 -13.86
CA VAL A 86 5.64 -7.55 -14.41
C VAL A 86 6.85 -8.02 -13.58
N ALA A 87 6.79 -7.88 -12.26
CA ALA A 87 7.89 -8.29 -11.38
C ALA A 87 8.18 -9.79 -11.46
N ALA A 88 7.16 -10.65 -11.51
CA ALA A 88 7.31 -12.10 -11.62
C ALA A 88 7.98 -12.57 -12.93
N LYS A 89 7.92 -11.77 -14.00
CA LYS A 89 8.55 -12.08 -15.29
C LYS A 89 10.03 -11.72 -15.35
N ARG A 90 10.56 -11.03 -14.33
CA ARG A 90 11.97 -10.64 -14.27
C ARG A 90 12.85 -11.85 -13.92
N ASP A 91 14.07 -11.86 -14.46
CA ASP A 91 14.93 -13.05 -14.45
C ASP A 91 15.40 -13.49 -13.05
N LYS A 92 15.55 -14.82 -12.88
CA LYS A 92 16.29 -15.52 -11.80
C LYS A 92 15.91 -15.19 -10.34
N MET A 93 14.64 -15.36 -9.97
CA MET A 93 14.15 -15.04 -8.62
C MET A 93 13.85 -16.25 -7.71
N GLY A 94 14.08 -17.48 -8.19
CA GLY A 94 13.88 -18.69 -7.38
C GLY A 94 12.47 -18.74 -6.74
N PRO A 95 12.35 -19.02 -5.43
CA PRO A 95 11.06 -19.07 -4.72
C PRO A 95 10.25 -17.76 -4.76
N LEU A 96 10.90 -16.60 -4.88
CA LEU A 96 10.21 -15.31 -4.92
C LEU A 96 9.32 -15.19 -6.17
N LYS A 97 9.72 -15.78 -7.30
CA LYS A 97 8.90 -15.81 -8.50
C LYS A 97 7.55 -16.51 -8.24
N ILE A 98 7.61 -17.67 -7.58
CA ILE A 98 6.41 -18.46 -7.25
C ILE A 98 5.48 -17.64 -6.33
N PHE A 99 6.04 -16.95 -5.35
CA PHE A 99 5.28 -16.07 -4.48
C PHE A 99 4.58 -14.94 -5.26
N LEU A 100 5.31 -14.21 -6.12
CA LEU A 100 4.75 -13.11 -6.91
C LEU A 100 3.69 -13.58 -7.93
N GLU A 101 3.86 -14.77 -8.52
CA GLU A 101 2.87 -15.38 -9.41
C GLU A 101 1.58 -15.76 -8.66
N HIS A 102 1.72 -16.28 -7.42
CA HIS A 102 0.58 -16.59 -6.56
C HIS A 102 -0.17 -15.31 -6.16
N GLU A 103 0.54 -14.31 -5.63
CA GLU A 103 -0.04 -13.01 -5.29
C GLU A 103 -0.72 -12.36 -6.50
N SER A 104 -0.11 -12.42 -7.69
CA SER A 104 -0.74 -11.93 -8.91
C SER A 104 -2.05 -12.66 -9.22
N THR A 105 -2.16 -13.95 -8.92
CA THR A 105 -3.38 -14.74 -9.15
C THR A 105 -4.47 -14.38 -8.13
N ASP A 106 -4.08 -14.16 -6.87
CA ASP A 106 -4.99 -13.75 -5.81
C ASP A 106 -5.55 -12.34 -6.08
N TYR A 107 -4.67 -11.38 -6.42
CA TYR A 107 -5.11 -10.03 -6.80
C TYR A 107 -6.00 -10.04 -8.04
N LYS A 108 -5.72 -10.93 -9.00
CA LYS A 108 -6.58 -11.10 -10.17
C LYS A 108 -7.99 -11.51 -9.77
N SER A 109 -8.10 -12.58 -9.01
CA SER A 109 -9.38 -13.09 -8.53
C SER A 109 -10.12 -12.03 -7.71
N TYR A 110 -9.39 -11.26 -6.90
CA TYR A 110 -9.96 -10.21 -6.07
C TYR A 110 -10.49 -9.02 -6.88
N TYR A 111 -9.72 -8.47 -7.81
CA TYR A 111 -10.19 -7.33 -8.59
C TYR A 111 -11.32 -7.73 -9.55
N GLU A 112 -11.32 -8.96 -10.09
CA GLU A 112 -12.41 -9.46 -10.96
C GLU A 112 -13.73 -9.57 -10.18
N ASP A 113 -13.69 -10.05 -8.93
CA ASP A 113 -14.85 -10.07 -8.03
C ASP A 113 -15.34 -8.65 -7.68
N LEU A 114 -14.41 -7.70 -7.44
CA LEU A 114 -14.78 -6.30 -7.23
C LEU A 114 -15.43 -5.69 -8.49
N PHE A 115 -14.88 -5.96 -9.67
CA PHE A 115 -15.42 -5.44 -10.93
C PHE A 115 -16.82 -5.97 -11.19
N ASP A 116 -17.07 -7.25 -10.91
CA ASP A 116 -18.40 -7.86 -11.04
C ASP A 116 -19.41 -7.19 -10.07
N LYS A 117 -19.06 -7.14 -8.77
CA LYS A 117 -19.93 -6.57 -7.72
C LYS A 117 -20.22 -5.08 -7.90
N TRP A 118 -19.27 -4.33 -8.44
CA TRP A 118 -19.40 -2.89 -8.68
C TRP A 118 -19.73 -2.53 -10.13
N HIS A 119 -19.99 -3.54 -10.96
CA HIS A 119 -20.35 -3.39 -12.37
C HIS A 119 -19.37 -2.54 -13.19
N ILE A 120 -18.07 -2.68 -12.89
CA ILE A 120 -16.98 -2.01 -13.61
C ILE A 120 -16.63 -2.84 -14.86
N ARG A 121 -16.90 -2.28 -16.04
CA ARG A 121 -16.63 -2.96 -17.33
C ARG A 121 -15.20 -2.77 -17.82
N ASP A 122 -14.64 -1.59 -17.58
CA ASP A 122 -13.29 -1.24 -18.01
C ASP A 122 -12.63 -0.36 -16.96
N GLY A 123 -11.67 -0.92 -16.23
CA GLY A 123 -10.87 -0.20 -15.24
C GLY A 123 -10.05 0.94 -15.83
N LYS A 124 -9.73 0.91 -17.13
CA LYS A 124 -8.98 1.97 -17.82
C LYS A 124 -9.81 3.21 -18.08
N ALA A 125 -11.14 3.09 -18.06
CA ALA A 125 -12.06 4.21 -18.24
C ALA A 125 -12.30 4.99 -16.93
N ILE A 126 -11.76 4.51 -15.80
CA ILE A 126 -11.89 5.17 -14.50
C ILE A 126 -10.69 6.09 -14.30
N GLU A 127 -10.98 7.37 -14.05
CA GLU A 127 -9.98 8.35 -13.63
C GLU A 127 -9.71 8.19 -12.13
N LEU A 128 -8.49 7.83 -11.77
CA LEU A 128 -8.06 7.75 -10.38
C LEU A 128 -7.86 9.15 -9.79
N GLY A 129 -8.15 9.28 -8.50
CA GLY A 129 -7.72 10.42 -7.72
C GLY A 129 -6.19 10.50 -7.68
N LYS A 130 -5.67 11.71 -7.51
CA LYS A 130 -4.23 12.00 -7.55
C LYS A 130 -3.41 11.06 -6.65
N GLU A 131 -3.84 10.88 -5.41
CA GLU A 131 -3.12 10.09 -4.41
C GLU A 131 -3.14 8.58 -4.73
N CYS A 132 -4.24 8.09 -5.30
CA CYS A 132 -4.34 6.71 -5.76
C CYS A 132 -3.45 6.47 -6.98
N GLN A 133 -3.45 7.41 -7.94
CA GLN A 133 -2.58 7.36 -9.11
C GLN A 133 -1.10 7.40 -8.72
N GLU A 134 -0.69 8.32 -7.83
CA GLU A 134 0.68 8.40 -7.33
C GLU A 134 1.11 7.07 -6.68
N TYR A 135 0.22 6.40 -5.95
CA TYR A 135 0.53 5.12 -5.35
C TYR A 135 0.65 4.00 -6.39
N VAL A 136 -0.26 3.93 -7.37
CA VAL A 136 -0.17 3.01 -8.50
C VAL A 136 1.14 3.18 -9.26
N ASP A 137 1.55 4.43 -9.50
CA ASP A 137 2.78 4.76 -10.22
C ASP A 137 4.02 4.29 -9.46
N ILE A 138 4.06 4.50 -8.14
CA ILE A 138 5.14 3.98 -7.29
C ILE A 138 5.24 2.46 -7.37
N VAL A 139 4.12 1.74 -7.26
CA VAL A 139 4.10 0.27 -7.30
C VAL A 139 4.56 -0.25 -8.67
N ALA A 140 4.13 0.42 -9.75
CA ALA A 140 4.53 0.08 -11.12
C ALA A 140 6.03 0.36 -11.39
N ASP A 141 6.55 1.46 -10.84
CA ASP A 141 7.95 1.83 -10.92
C ASP A 141 8.84 0.79 -10.22
N VAL A 142 8.50 0.43 -8.98
CA VAL A 142 9.20 -0.63 -8.22
C VAL A 142 9.18 -1.95 -8.99
N ALA A 143 8.04 -2.35 -9.54
CA ALA A 143 7.92 -3.59 -10.31
C ALA A 143 8.85 -3.62 -11.53
N SER A 144 9.04 -2.48 -12.19
CA SER A 144 9.74 -2.37 -13.47
C SER A 144 11.22 -2.07 -13.33
N ASN A 145 11.61 -1.33 -12.31
CA ASN A 145 12.95 -0.74 -12.21
C ASN A 145 13.78 -1.30 -11.05
N ASP A 146 13.17 -1.62 -9.91
CA ASP A 146 13.90 -2.08 -8.73
C ASP A 146 14.11 -3.61 -8.68
N ASP A 147 14.97 -4.09 -7.78
CA ASP A 147 15.07 -5.53 -7.51
C ASP A 147 13.73 -6.07 -6.99
N ALA A 148 13.30 -7.26 -7.44
CA ALA A 148 11.95 -7.75 -7.12
C ALA A 148 11.67 -7.97 -5.64
N TYR A 149 12.69 -8.03 -4.77
CA TYR A 149 12.46 -8.03 -3.32
C TYR A 149 11.75 -6.75 -2.85
N TYR A 150 11.97 -5.62 -3.53
CA TYR A 150 11.27 -4.36 -3.23
C TYR A 150 9.77 -4.42 -3.54
N MET A 151 9.30 -5.33 -4.40
CA MET A 151 7.86 -5.54 -4.55
C MET A 151 7.19 -6.06 -3.27
N LEU A 152 7.91 -6.85 -2.47
CA LEU A 152 7.41 -7.25 -1.16
C LEU A 152 7.23 -6.02 -0.27
N VAL A 153 8.21 -5.12 -0.24
CA VAL A 153 8.16 -3.89 0.55
C VAL A 153 7.05 -2.95 0.06
N ALA A 154 6.84 -2.84 -1.25
CA ALA A 154 5.82 -1.99 -1.83
C ALA A 154 4.39 -2.46 -1.52
N LEU A 155 4.15 -3.77 -1.39
CA LEU A 155 2.81 -4.34 -1.16
C LEU A 155 2.50 -4.69 0.31
N ILE A 156 3.50 -4.90 1.17
CA ILE A 156 3.28 -5.14 2.60
C ILE A 156 2.36 -4.09 3.26
N PRO A 157 2.46 -2.77 2.95
CA PRO A 157 1.59 -1.77 3.54
C PRO A 157 0.10 -2.10 3.39
N CYS A 158 -0.39 -2.45 2.18
CA CYS A 158 -1.81 -2.75 2.02
C CYS A 158 -2.21 -4.06 2.71
N GLY A 159 -1.44 -5.14 2.52
CA GLY A 159 -1.73 -6.44 3.12
C GLY A 159 -1.75 -6.43 4.65
N ARG A 160 -0.94 -5.57 5.28
CA ARG A 160 -0.83 -5.48 6.75
C ARG A 160 -1.68 -4.37 7.37
N LEU A 161 -1.87 -3.24 6.69
CA LEU A 161 -2.63 -2.10 7.22
C LEU A 161 -4.12 -2.41 7.37
N TRP A 162 -4.75 -3.01 6.36
CA TRP A 162 -6.19 -3.28 6.35
C TRP A 162 -6.64 -4.21 7.49
N PRO A 163 -6.00 -5.37 7.74
CA PRO A 163 -6.32 -6.20 8.90
C PRO A 163 -6.08 -5.48 10.22
N TRP A 164 -5.01 -4.70 10.33
CA TRP A 164 -4.72 -3.93 11.56
C TRP A 164 -5.80 -2.89 11.84
N LEU A 165 -6.23 -2.12 10.83
CA LEU A 165 -7.34 -1.17 10.96
C LEU A 165 -8.60 -1.89 11.43
N GLY A 166 -8.96 -3.02 10.80
CA GLY A 166 -10.11 -3.83 11.21
C GLY A 166 -10.05 -4.25 12.68
N GLN A 167 -8.89 -4.68 13.17
CA GLN A 167 -8.68 -5.01 14.58
C GLN A 167 -8.88 -3.79 15.50
N GLN A 168 -8.39 -2.61 15.10
CA GLN A 168 -8.61 -1.38 15.87
C GLN A 168 -10.10 -1.00 15.96
N LEU A 169 -10.87 -1.28 14.90
CA LEU A 169 -12.31 -1.00 14.89
C LEU A 169 -13.11 -1.97 15.76
N ILE A 170 -12.68 -3.23 15.88
CA ILE A 170 -13.32 -4.23 16.75
C ILE A 170 -13.00 -3.94 18.23
N ALA A 171 -11.75 -3.60 18.54
CA ALA A 171 -11.30 -3.35 19.91
C ALA A 171 -11.92 -2.08 20.56
N ALA A 172 -12.61 -1.26 19.78
CA ALA A 172 -13.30 -0.06 20.24
C ALA A 172 -14.78 -0.30 20.64
N LYS A 173 -15.26 -1.55 20.60
CA LYS A 173 -16.57 -1.97 21.11
C LYS A 173 -16.47 -2.46 22.55
#